data_AF-A0A182F9E7-F1
#
_entry.id   AF-A0A182F9E7-F1
#
_cell.length_a   1.000
_cell.length_b   1.000
_cell.length_c   1.000
_cell.angle_alpha   90.00
_cell.angle_beta   90.00
_cell.angle_gamma   90.00
#
_symmetry.space_group_name_H-M   'P 1'
#
loop_
_entity.id
_entity.type
_entity.pdbx_description
1 polymer ?
#
loop_
_entity_poly.entity_id
_entity_poly.type
_entity_poly.pdbx_seq_one_letter_code
_entity_poly.pdbx_strand_id
1 'polypeptide(L)'
;MLDLEVIPERSLGSTTENWEFILGMHFSQAVAIIQSQVGIIKGVQVLYSDTNPLTVDIVINLPQDGIRLIFDPVQQRLKTIEVFNMKLVKLKYCSLPFNSPEVVPSIEEIEHSFGATHPGVYDAAKQLFALHFRGLSFYFPVDSKLQPGYAHGLGSLHFPSGASPVVSKMAIYSGVSVMDSRPPPLPLSCYHQQLYLEAATVLRNAHGTQGLRLQLYTEGSLRALEPRKQCLTREIMFGDSCQDVASSLGAPSRVFFKSEDKMKIHSPSAHRRVQSKRSDFFFNYFTLGIDVLFDARTHKAKKIILHTNYPGHYNFNMYHRCEFHMQLAADKVTEDAPLDAPVTITAYSKWDTIATRLAPAERPVVLHRAGSTNTANVFGSTFSYGYQDIIFEVMPNNYIASVTFYHPPAPFHATDWNATSSGGISSSSGSIVSSSSSTSNRNVALLQEANKPSSNIRITA
;
A
#
# COMPACT_ATOMS: atom_id res chain seq x y z
N MET A 1 -23.13 19.53 -1.68
CA MET A 1 -22.76 19.24 -0.28
C MET A 1 -23.19 17.82 0.01
N LEU A 2 -22.27 16.97 0.47
CA LEU A 2 -22.61 15.60 0.83
C LEU A 2 -23.59 15.59 2.01
N ASP A 3 -24.55 14.66 1.99
CA ASP A 3 -25.49 14.43 3.08
C ASP A 3 -25.22 13.04 3.66
N LEU A 4 -24.66 13.02 4.88
CA LEU A 4 -24.00 11.84 5.45
C LEU A 4 -24.54 11.50 6.85
N GLU A 5 -24.72 10.21 7.08
CA GLU A 5 -25.00 9.62 8.39
C GLU A 5 -23.68 9.32 9.11
N VAL A 6 -23.60 9.75 10.36
CA VAL A 6 -22.49 9.46 11.27
C VAL A 6 -22.84 8.24 12.10
N ILE A 7 -21.99 7.21 12.06
CA ILE A 7 -22.11 6.06 12.96
C ILE A 7 -20.84 6.00 13.83
N PRO A 8 -20.93 6.37 15.11
CA PRO A 8 -19.79 6.34 16.04
C PRO A 8 -19.11 4.97 16.07
N GLU A 9 -17.79 4.95 16.25
CA GLU A 9 -16.93 3.74 16.19
C GLU A 9 -16.93 2.96 14.87
N ARG A 10 -17.70 3.38 13.86
CA ARG A 10 -17.93 2.55 12.68
C ARG A 10 -17.66 3.26 11.36
N SER A 11 -18.32 4.38 11.08
CA SER A 11 -18.42 4.83 9.70
C SER A 11 -19.02 6.21 9.47
N LEU A 12 -18.82 6.71 8.25
CA LEU A 12 -19.44 7.90 7.67
C LEU A 12 -19.92 7.56 6.27
N GLY A 13 -21.21 7.71 5.97
CA GLY A 13 -21.76 7.29 4.68
C GLY A 13 -23.00 8.03 4.24
N SER A 14 -23.33 7.97 2.95
CA SER A 14 -24.55 8.53 2.40
C SER A 14 -25.65 7.45 2.36
N THR A 15 -26.76 7.72 3.04
CA THR A 15 -27.96 6.85 2.98
C THR A 15 -28.71 7.00 1.66
N THR A 16 -28.60 8.14 0.98
CA THR A 16 -29.25 8.40 -0.32
C THR A 16 -28.50 7.77 -1.48
N GLU A 17 -27.17 7.87 -1.48
CA GLU A 17 -26.30 7.35 -2.56
C GLU A 17 -25.79 5.92 -2.27
N ASN A 18 -26.18 5.33 -1.13
CA ASN A 18 -25.87 3.97 -0.70
C ASN A 18 -24.38 3.60 -0.73
N TRP A 19 -23.55 4.43 -0.10
CA TRP A 19 -22.13 4.15 0.12
C TRP A 19 -21.68 4.60 1.50
N GLU A 20 -20.63 3.96 2.02
CA GLU A 20 -20.15 4.20 3.38
C GLU A 20 -18.64 3.99 3.48
N PHE A 21 -17.93 4.95 4.10
CA PHE A 21 -16.56 4.74 4.54
C PHE A 21 -16.59 4.09 5.92
N ILE A 22 -16.03 2.89 6.02
CA ILE A 22 -16.08 2.05 7.23
C ILE A 22 -14.68 1.94 7.82
N LEU A 23 -14.53 2.22 9.11
CA LEU A 23 -13.28 1.98 9.83
C LEU A 23 -12.83 0.54 9.66
N GLY A 24 -11.54 0.35 9.38
CA GLY A 24 -10.92 -0.95 9.10
C GLY A 24 -10.97 -1.36 7.62
N MET A 25 -11.72 -0.66 6.76
CA MET A 25 -11.70 -0.95 5.31
C MET A 25 -10.33 -0.65 4.70
N HIS A 26 -9.94 -1.40 3.67
CA HIS A 26 -8.67 -1.18 2.99
C HIS A 26 -8.71 0.09 2.12
N PHE A 27 -7.57 0.74 1.94
CA PHE A 27 -7.39 1.93 1.10
C PHE A 27 -8.07 1.79 -0.27
N SER A 28 -7.88 0.65 -0.92
CA SER A 28 -8.48 0.37 -2.24
C SER A 28 -10.00 0.36 -2.27
N GLN A 29 -10.66 0.02 -1.16
CA GLN A 29 -12.11 0.04 -1.06
C GLN A 29 -12.64 1.47 -0.97
N ALA A 30 -11.98 2.32 -0.18
CA ALA A 30 -12.30 3.74 -0.13
C ALA A 30 -12.10 4.41 -1.50
N VAL A 31 -11.01 4.09 -2.21
CA VAL A 31 -10.79 4.57 -3.58
C VAL A 31 -11.90 4.10 -4.52
N ALA A 32 -12.32 2.83 -4.45
CA ALA A 32 -13.40 2.30 -5.27
C ALA A 32 -14.75 3.00 -4.99
N ILE A 33 -15.05 3.32 -3.73
CA ILE A 33 -16.22 4.13 -3.37
C ILE A 33 -16.11 5.52 -4.00
N ILE A 34 -14.99 6.22 -3.84
CA ILE A 34 -14.80 7.56 -4.40
C ILE A 34 -14.93 7.53 -5.93
N GLN A 35 -14.38 6.50 -6.58
CA GLN A 35 -14.49 6.30 -8.03
C GLN A 35 -15.91 5.96 -8.49
N SER A 36 -16.77 5.35 -7.65
CA SER A 36 -18.17 5.13 -8.02
C SER A 36 -19.01 6.41 -7.90
N GLN A 37 -18.54 7.40 -7.14
CA GLN A 37 -19.18 8.69 -6.91
C GLN A 37 -18.65 9.81 -7.82
N VAL A 38 -18.27 9.46 -9.07
CA VAL A 38 -17.77 10.44 -10.05
C VAL A 38 -18.80 11.55 -10.27
N GLY A 39 -18.35 12.80 -10.14
CA GLY A 39 -19.18 13.98 -10.31
C GLY A 39 -19.82 14.49 -9.02
N ILE A 40 -19.88 13.65 -7.97
CA ILE A 40 -20.32 14.02 -6.63
C ILE A 40 -19.11 14.41 -5.78
N ILE A 41 -18.18 13.47 -5.55
CA ILE A 41 -16.93 13.72 -4.81
C ILE A 41 -15.90 14.32 -5.78
N LYS A 42 -15.27 15.44 -5.39
CA LYS A 42 -14.37 16.21 -6.28
C LYS A 42 -13.10 16.66 -5.58
N GLY A 43 -12.05 16.87 -6.37
CA GLY A 43 -10.79 17.40 -5.87
C GLY A 43 -10.05 16.47 -4.92
N VAL A 44 -10.17 15.15 -5.14
CA VAL A 44 -9.52 14.12 -4.34
C VAL A 44 -8.01 14.30 -4.36
N GLN A 45 -7.37 14.16 -3.20
CA GLN A 45 -5.93 14.20 -3.05
C GLN A 45 -5.49 13.01 -2.20
N VAL A 46 -4.41 12.34 -2.61
CA VAL A 46 -3.75 11.30 -1.81
C VAL A 46 -2.44 11.87 -1.27
N LEU A 47 -2.28 11.82 0.05
CA LEU A 47 -1.07 12.27 0.75
C LEU A 47 -0.37 11.07 1.38
N TYR A 48 0.94 10.99 1.18
CA TYR A 48 1.81 9.97 1.77
C TYR A 48 3.26 10.45 1.82
N SER A 49 4.10 9.79 2.61
CA SER A 49 5.55 10.01 2.59
C SER A 49 6.25 9.01 1.67
N ASP A 50 7.00 9.51 0.71
CA ASP A 50 7.89 8.70 -0.13
C ASP A 50 9.17 8.28 0.61
N THR A 51 9.64 9.07 1.57
CA THR A 51 10.83 8.76 2.37
C THR A 51 10.53 7.78 3.49
N ASN A 52 9.41 7.94 4.20
CA ASN A 52 9.06 7.15 5.38
C ASN A 52 7.63 6.56 5.31
N PRO A 53 7.35 5.73 4.28
CA PRO A 53 5.99 5.27 3.97
C PRO A 53 5.35 4.35 5.02
N LEU A 54 6.14 3.82 5.98
CA LEU A 54 5.65 2.97 7.07
C LEU A 54 5.37 3.73 8.38
N THR A 55 5.76 5.00 8.46
CA THR A 55 5.64 5.80 9.71
C THR A 55 4.65 6.94 9.60
N VAL A 56 4.43 7.44 8.38
CA VAL A 56 3.51 8.54 8.11
C VAL A 56 2.25 7.96 7.50
N ASP A 57 1.11 8.22 8.12
CA ASP A 57 -0.21 7.78 7.66
C ASP A 57 -0.45 8.13 6.19
N ILE A 58 -1.20 7.27 5.51
CA ILE A 58 -1.70 7.53 4.16
C ILE A 58 -3.03 8.26 4.32
N VAL A 59 -3.22 9.38 3.63
CA VAL A 59 -4.44 10.19 3.77
C VAL A 59 -5.11 10.38 2.42
N ILE A 60 -6.40 10.10 2.35
CA ILE A 60 -7.25 10.62 1.27
C ILE A 60 -7.89 11.90 1.79
N ASN A 61 -7.53 13.03 1.20
CA ASN A 61 -8.07 14.34 1.52
C ASN A 61 -9.12 14.73 0.47
N LEU A 62 -10.31 15.09 0.93
CA LEU A 62 -11.43 15.55 0.12
C LEU A 62 -11.70 17.04 0.42
N PRO A 63 -10.83 17.95 -0.07
CA PRO A 63 -10.87 19.38 0.26
C PRO A 63 -12.19 20.07 -0.09
N GLN A 64 -12.85 19.64 -1.15
CA GLN A 64 -14.13 20.22 -1.60
C GLN A 64 -15.34 19.68 -0.82
N ASP A 65 -15.16 18.58 -0.08
CA ASP A 65 -16.20 17.90 0.68
C ASP A 65 -15.99 17.99 2.20
N GLY A 66 -14.85 18.55 2.65
CA GLY A 66 -14.53 18.77 4.06
C GLY A 66 -14.16 17.51 4.84
N ILE A 67 -13.77 16.43 4.17
CA ILE A 67 -13.50 15.10 4.76
C ILE A 67 -12.05 14.68 4.56
N ARG A 68 -11.44 14.06 5.58
CA ARG A 68 -10.15 13.34 5.49
C ARG A 68 -10.32 11.91 5.97
N LEU A 69 -9.84 10.97 5.17
CA LEU A 69 -9.76 9.56 5.52
C LEU A 69 -8.30 9.23 5.82
N ILE A 70 -8.01 8.81 7.04
CA ILE A 70 -6.65 8.57 7.52
C ILE A 70 -6.45 7.05 7.67
N PHE A 71 -5.48 6.52 6.95
CA PHE A 71 -5.16 5.10 6.90
C PHE A 71 -3.85 4.83 7.63
N ASP A 72 -3.83 3.71 8.36
CA ASP A 72 -2.59 3.18 8.92
C ASP A 72 -1.57 2.88 7.80
N PRO A 73 -0.31 3.28 7.93
CA PRO A 73 0.68 3.15 6.85
C PRO A 73 1.14 1.72 6.61
N VAL A 74 1.05 0.86 7.62
CA VAL A 74 1.50 -0.54 7.58
C VAL A 74 0.36 -1.40 7.03
N GLN A 75 -0.79 -1.36 7.68
CA GLN A 75 -1.96 -2.18 7.36
C GLN A 75 -2.78 -1.62 6.21
N GLN A 76 -2.60 -0.34 5.86
CA GLN A 76 -3.32 0.35 4.78
C GLN A 76 -4.84 0.31 4.94
N ARG A 77 -5.28 0.33 6.21
CA ARG A 77 -6.69 0.30 6.61
C ARG A 77 -7.09 1.60 7.28
N LEU A 78 -8.34 2.00 7.03
CA LEU A 78 -8.91 3.23 7.56
C LEU A 78 -8.95 3.18 9.09
N LYS A 79 -8.26 4.11 9.76
CA LYS A 79 -8.23 4.17 11.23
C LYS A 79 -9.05 5.34 11.79
N THR A 80 -9.13 6.44 11.03
CA THR A 80 -9.84 7.65 11.44
C THR A 80 -10.52 8.31 10.24
N ILE A 81 -11.76 8.76 10.43
CA ILE A 81 -12.48 9.63 9.50
C ILE A 81 -12.60 10.98 10.17
N GLU A 82 -12.08 12.03 9.55
CA GLU A 82 -12.22 13.40 10.04
C GLU A 82 -13.13 14.21 9.13
N VAL A 83 -14.05 14.97 9.72
CA VAL A 83 -14.69 16.11 9.06
C VAL A 83 -13.96 17.35 9.57
N PHE A 84 -13.16 17.98 8.72
CA PHE A 84 -12.36 19.14 9.09
C PHE A 84 -12.98 20.48 8.64
N ASN A 85 -14.07 20.43 7.86
CA ASN A 85 -14.83 21.61 7.50
C ASN A 85 -16.34 21.30 7.52
N MET A 86 -16.98 21.62 8.65
CA MET A 86 -18.41 21.39 8.88
C MET A 86 -19.31 22.12 7.87
N LYS A 87 -18.83 23.19 7.21
CA LYS A 87 -19.60 23.99 6.24
C LYS A 87 -19.76 23.31 4.88
N LEU A 88 -19.03 22.24 4.60
CA LEU A 88 -19.01 21.54 3.31
C LEU A 88 -19.76 20.21 3.32
N VAL A 89 -20.39 19.85 4.46
CA VAL A 89 -21.10 18.59 4.66
C VAL A 89 -22.39 18.80 5.46
N LYS A 90 -23.45 18.04 5.16
CA LYS A 90 -24.61 17.86 6.05
C LYS A 90 -24.41 16.57 6.82
N LEU A 91 -24.59 16.59 8.14
CA LEU A 91 -24.39 15.44 9.00
C LEU A 91 -25.65 15.13 9.80
N LYS A 92 -25.95 13.83 9.88
CA LYS A 92 -27.05 13.28 10.66
C LYS A 92 -26.54 12.22 11.63
N TYR A 93 -27.24 12.08 12.74
CA TYR A 93 -27.07 11.00 13.70
C TYR A 93 -28.44 10.44 14.06
N CYS A 94 -28.62 9.13 13.92
CA CYS A 94 -29.92 8.47 14.00
C CYS A 94 -30.96 9.14 13.07
N SER A 95 -30.53 9.50 11.85
CA SER A 95 -31.33 10.24 10.85
C SER A 95 -31.76 11.66 11.24
N LEU A 96 -31.36 12.17 12.40
CA LEU A 96 -31.62 13.54 12.83
C LEU A 96 -30.44 14.46 12.45
N PRO A 97 -30.69 15.60 11.77
CA PRO A 97 -29.63 16.51 11.38
C PRO A 97 -29.09 17.28 12.59
N PHE A 98 -27.77 17.28 12.77
CA PHE A 98 -27.08 18.10 13.79
C PHE A 98 -26.11 19.11 13.16
N ASN A 99 -25.86 19.01 11.85
CA ASN A 99 -25.07 19.97 11.09
C ASN A 99 -25.65 20.10 9.66
N SER A 100 -26.20 21.26 9.33
CA SER A 100 -26.68 21.62 8.01
C SER A 100 -26.67 23.15 7.84
N PRO A 101 -26.99 23.70 6.65
CA PRO A 101 -27.19 25.15 6.51
C PRO A 101 -28.27 25.71 7.43
N GLU A 102 -29.20 24.87 7.87
CA GLU A 102 -30.33 25.20 8.75
C GLU A 102 -30.06 24.85 10.23
N VAL A 103 -29.17 23.89 10.51
CA VAL A 103 -28.82 23.43 11.86
C VAL A 103 -27.35 23.68 12.14
N VAL A 104 -27.06 24.58 13.08
CA VAL A 104 -25.70 24.91 13.49
C VAL A 104 -25.21 23.88 14.52
N PRO A 105 -24.03 23.25 14.35
CA PRO A 105 -23.49 22.31 15.32
C PRO A 105 -22.89 23.06 16.51
N SER A 106 -23.73 23.74 17.28
CA SER A 106 -23.35 24.31 18.57
C SER A 106 -23.10 23.20 19.58
N ILE A 107 -22.45 23.52 20.68
CA ILE A 107 -22.28 22.54 21.76
C ILE A 107 -23.61 22.02 22.30
N GLU A 108 -24.62 22.88 22.46
CA GLU A 108 -25.96 22.50 22.91
C GLU A 108 -26.61 21.52 21.94
N GLU A 109 -26.44 21.73 20.62
CA GLU A 109 -26.94 20.80 19.61
C GLU A 109 -26.21 19.44 19.67
N ILE A 110 -24.90 19.44 19.93
CA ILE A 110 -24.14 18.20 20.12
C ILE A 110 -24.61 17.46 21.37
N GLU A 111 -24.81 18.14 22.50
CA GLU A 111 -25.33 17.53 23.73
C GLU A 111 -26.76 17.01 23.56
N HIS A 112 -27.60 17.75 22.82
CA HIS A 112 -28.97 17.32 22.49
C HIS A 112 -28.97 16.08 21.59
N SER A 113 -28.11 16.04 20.58
CA SER A 113 -28.03 14.95 19.60
C SER A 113 -27.36 13.68 20.14
N PHE A 114 -26.29 13.81 20.93
CA PHE A 114 -25.45 12.68 21.36
C PHE A 114 -25.57 12.36 22.86
N GLY A 115 -26.26 13.20 23.62
CA GLY A 115 -26.46 13.03 25.06
C GLY A 115 -25.29 13.51 25.91
N ALA A 116 -25.34 13.19 27.19
CA ALA A 116 -24.31 13.55 28.15
C ALA A 116 -23.00 12.79 27.91
N THR A 117 -21.87 13.46 28.16
CA THR A 117 -20.55 12.84 28.07
C THR A 117 -19.61 13.27 29.21
N HIS A 118 -18.41 12.70 29.26
CA HIS A 118 -17.36 13.07 30.20
C HIS A 118 -16.95 14.55 30.02
N PRO A 119 -16.39 15.19 31.07
CA PRO A 119 -15.91 16.57 30.97
C PRO A 119 -14.95 16.73 29.79
N GLY A 120 -15.21 17.73 28.94
CA GLY A 120 -14.34 18.00 27.80
C GLY A 120 -12.96 18.50 28.20
N VAL A 121 -12.01 18.34 27.29
CA VAL A 121 -10.59 18.61 27.51
C VAL A 121 -10.17 19.81 26.68
N TYR A 122 -9.53 20.79 27.31
CA TYR A 122 -9.00 21.96 26.60
C TYR A 122 -7.51 21.79 26.29
N ASP A 123 -7.17 21.89 25.02
CA ASP A 123 -5.81 21.96 24.52
C ASP A 123 -5.43 23.42 24.30
N ALA A 124 -4.71 24.00 25.28
CA ALA A 124 -4.25 25.38 25.23
C ALA A 124 -3.22 25.63 24.12
N ALA A 125 -2.46 24.62 23.69
CA ALA A 125 -1.51 24.80 22.59
C ALA A 125 -2.25 24.96 21.25
N LYS A 126 -3.36 24.24 21.08
CA LYS A 126 -4.17 24.28 19.85
C LYS A 126 -5.33 25.26 19.91
N GLN A 127 -5.63 25.84 21.07
CA GLN A 127 -6.82 26.69 21.26
C GLN A 127 -8.10 25.92 20.93
N LEU A 128 -8.14 24.63 21.28
CA LEU A 128 -9.23 23.72 20.96
C LEU A 128 -9.79 23.10 22.24
N PHE A 129 -11.09 23.21 22.41
CA PHE A 129 -11.84 22.45 23.37
C PHE A 129 -12.41 21.19 22.71
N ALA A 130 -12.17 20.01 23.30
CA ALA A 130 -12.59 18.73 22.75
C ALA A 130 -13.67 18.08 23.63
N LEU A 131 -14.79 17.69 23.03
CA LEU A 131 -15.77 16.78 23.62
C LEU A 131 -15.57 15.39 23.04
N HIS A 132 -15.43 14.40 23.91
CA HIS A 132 -15.20 13.02 23.52
C HIS A 132 -16.44 12.19 23.81
N PHE A 133 -16.89 11.43 22.83
CA PHE A 133 -17.87 10.36 22.96
C PHE A 133 -17.18 9.05 22.60
N ARG A 134 -17.88 7.92 22.81
CA ARG A 134 -17.38 6.63 22.38
C ARG A 134 -17.22 6.58 20.85
N GLY A 135 -15.97 6.56 20.38
CA GLY A 135 -15.60 6.53 18.95
C GLY A 135 -15.90 7.79 18.14
N LEU A 136 -16.13 8.91 18.82
CA LEU A 136 -16.47 10.18 18.19
C LEU A 136 -15.89 11.33 19.02
N SER A 137 -15.37 12.37 18.37
CA SER A 137 -14.92 13.57 19.05
C SER A 137 -15.25 14.82 18.28
N PHE A 138 -15.62 15.87 19.00
CA PHE A 138 -15.93 17.19 18.48
C PHE A 138 -14.95 18.22 19.02
N TYR A 139 -14.47 19.11 18.16
CA TYR A 139 -13.48 20.12 18.49
C TYR A 139 -14.03 21.52 18.24
N PHE A 140 -14.02 22.34 19.28
CA PHE A 140 -14.52 23.70 19.30
C PHE A 140 -13.34 24.67 19.45
N PRO A 141 -13.20 25.69 18.61
CA PRO A 141 -12.17 26.70 18.77
C PRO A 141 -12.54 27.59 19.97
N VAL A 142 -11.61 27.77 20.91
CA VAL A 142 -11.80 28.59 22.12
C VAL A 142 -10.58 29.46 22.37
N ASP A 143 -10.78 30.77 22.46
CA ASP A 143 -9.71 31.75 22.69
C ASP A 143 -9.17 31.68 24.14
N SER A 144 -7.84 31.58 24.22
CA SER A 144 -6.95 31.52 25.38
C SER A 144 -7.19 32.56 26.46
N LYS A 145 -7.78 33.71 26.10
CA LYS A 145 -8.03 34.82 27.04
C LYS A 145 -9.15 34.51 28.05
N LEU A 146 -9.84 33.37 27.92
CA LEU A 146 -10.94 32.93 28.77
C LEU A 146 -10.48 31.84 29.76
N GLN A 147 -9.78 32.18 30.84
CA GLN A 147 -9.53 31.29 31.99
C GLN A 147 -9.56 32.11 33.30
N PRO A 148 -9.99 31.59 34.49
CA PRO A 148 -9.83 30.20 34.97
C PRO A 148 -11.03 29.57 35.71
N GLY A 149 -11.18 28.24 35.61
CA GLY A 149 -12.14 27.46 36.41
C GLY A 149 -12.53 26.10 35.81
N TYR A 150 -11.57 25.31 35.32
CA TYR A 150 -11.80 24.02 34.61
C TYR A 150 -12.23 22.87 35.54
N ALA A 151 -13.09 23.11 36.52
CA ALA A 151 -13.58 22.06 37.41
C ALA A 151 -14.91 21.44 36.94
N HIS A 152 -15.73 22.13 36.13
CA HIS A 152 -17.14 21.74 35.93
C HIS A 152 -17.72 21.83 34.49
N GLY A 153 -16.90 21.72 33.43
CA GLY A 153 -17.40 21.72 32.04
C GLY A 153 -17.77 23.11 31.49
N LEU A 154 -18.26 23.20 30.24
CA LEU A 154 -18.38 24.48 29.52
C LEU A 154 -19.42 25.45 30.07
N GLY A 155 -20.30 25.04 31.00
CA GLY A 155 -21.18 25.97 31.71
C GLY A 155 -20.41 27.06 32.48
N SER A 156 -19.09 26.90 32.66
CA SER A 156 -18.18 27.88 33.27
C SER A 156 -17.42 28.77 32.25
N LEU A 157 -17.51 28.49 30.94
CA LEU A 157 -16.85 29.25 29.89
C LEU A 157 -17.75 30.38 29.39
N HIS A 158 -17.36 31.62 29.70
CA HIS A 158 -18.03 32.81 29.19
C HIS A 158 -17.51 33.15 27.80
N PHE A 159 -18.27 32.84 26.76
CA PHE A 159 -17.90 33.22 25.39
C PHE A 159 -18.17 34.71 25.15
N PRO A 160 -17.23 35.46 24.53
CA PRO A 160 -17.48 36.84 24.15
C PRO A 160 -18.73 36.88 23.26
N SER A 161 -19.69 37.76 23.57
CA SER A 161 -21.01 37.91 22.92
C SER A 161 -22.14 36.94 23.28
N GLY A 162 -21.93 35.96 24.18
CA GLY A 162 -22.98 35.01 24.56
C GLY A 162 -23.33 33.99 23.46
N ALA A 163 -22.55 33.94 22.38
CA ALA A 163 -22.69 32.95 21.33
C ALA A 163 -22.11 31.60 21.77
N SER A 164 -22.89 30.54 21.60
CA SER A 164 -22.48 29.16 21.88
C SER A 164 -21.36 28.72 20.91
N PRO A 165 -20.28 28.06 21.38
CA PRO A 165 -19.19 27.63 20.51
C PRO A 165 -19.69 26.61 19.49
N VAL A 166 -19.15 26.71 18.27
CA VAL A 166 -19.55 25.86 17.13
C VAL A 166 -18.44 24.88 16.80
N VAL A 167 -18.82 23.64 16.46
CA VAL A 167 -17.87 22.61 16.03
C VAL A 167 -17.08 23.08 14.81
N SER A 168 -15.76 23.00 14.89
CA SER A 168 -14.85 23.24 13.76
C SER A 168 -14.37 21.95 13.10
N LYS A 169 -14.27 20.87 13.88
CA LYS A 169 -13.78 19.56 13.42
C LYS A 169 -14.48 18.44 14.19
N MET A 170 -14.72 17.34 13.49
CA MET A 170 -15.21 16.07 14.06
C MET A 170 -14.28 14.93 13.64
N ALA A 171 -14.12 13.92 14.49
CA ALA A 171 -13.38 12.70 14.17
C ALA A 171 -14.14 11.46 14.63
N ILE A 172 -14.22 10.45 13.75
CA ILE A 172 -14.77 9.12 14.00
C ILE A 172 -13.59 8.14 14.01
N TYR A 173 -13.48 7.33 15.05
CA TYR A 173 -12.36 6.41 15.26
C TYR A 173 -12.79 5.22 16.11
N SER A 174 -11.95 4.18 16.16
CA SER A 174 -12.12 3.06 17.08
C SER A 174 -11.09 3.13 18.21
N GLY A 175 -11.49 2.74 19.42
CA GLY A 175 -10.63 2.75 20.60
C GLY A 175 -10.80 3.99 21.48
N VAL A 176 -9.78 4.27 22.30
CA VAL A 176 -9.89 5.24 23.40
C VAL A 176 -9.72 6.69 22.94
N SER A 177 -8.80 6.96 22.02
CA SER A 177 -8.47 8.32 21.57
C SER A 177 -8.18 8.35 20.07
N VAL A 178 -8.28 9.54 19.46
CA VAL A 178 -7.88 9.75 18.05
C VAL A 178 -6.39 9.49 17.85
N MET A 179 -5.54 9.87 18.82
CA MET A 179 -4.08 9.75 18.71
C MET A 179 -3.62 8.30 18.77
N ASP A 180 -4.28 7.48 19.58
CA ASP A 180 -3.96 6.05 19.76
C ASP A 180 -4.83 5.16 18.87
N SER A 181 -5.61 5.75 17.95
CA SER A 181 -6.49 5.01 17.07
C SER A 181 -5.69 4.05 16.20
N ARG A 182 -6.17 2.80 16.17
CA ARG A 182 -5.67 1.76 15.27
C ARG A 182 -6.83 1.27 14.42
N PRO A 183 -6.57 0.88 13.17
CA PRO A 183 -7.63 0.37 12.33
C PRO A 183 -8.19 -0.92 12.97
N PRO A 184 -9.52 -1.04 13.11
CA PRO A 184 -10.14 -2.25 13.62
C PRO A 184 -9.87 -3.44 12.66
N PRO A 185 -10.17 -4.69 13.07
CA PRO A 185 -10.17 -5.83 12.16
C PRO A 185 -10.97 -5.52 10.89
N LEU A 186 -10.58 -6.11 9.74
CA LEU A 186 -11.29 -5.88 8.48
C LEU A 186 -12.77 -6.22 8.71
N PRO A 187 -13.71 -5.27 8.48
CA PRO A 187 -15.13 -5.54 8.71
C PRO A 187 -15.63 -6.65 7.80
N LEU A 188 -16.48 -7.55 8.29
CA LEU A 188 -17.00 -8.67 7.48
C LEU A 188 -17.73 -8.18 6.22
N SER A 189 -18.44 -7.05 6.31
CA SER A 189 -19.09 -6.39 5.17
C SER A 189 -18.13 -5.98 4.05
N CYS A 190 -16.83 -5.86 4.36
CA CYS A 190 -15.79 -5.51 3.40
C CYS A 190 -15.14 -6.74 2.75
N TYR A 191 -15.55 -7.98 3.09
CA TYR A 191 -14.90 -9.17 2.54
C TYR A 191 -15.29 -9.42 1.09
N HIS A 192 -16.55 -9.17 0.72
CA HIS A 192 -17.09 -9.40 -0.62
C HIS A 192 -16.76 -10.81 -1.17
N GLN A 193 -16.81 -11.82 -0.30
CA GLN A 193 -16.49 -13.23 -0.62
C GLN A 193 -15.08 -13.44 -1.21
N GLN A 194 -14.16 -12.50 -0.98
CA GLN A 194 -12.77 -12.63 -1.40
C GLN A 194 -11.95 -13.36 -0.34
N LEU A 195 -10.82 -13.93 -0.77
CA LEU A 195 -9.76 -14.37 0.13
C LEU A 195 -8.81 -13.21 0.41
N TYR A 196 -8.36 -13.09 1.64
CA TYR A 196 -7.33 -12.16 2.08
C TYR A 196 -6.14 -12.92 2.65
N LEU A 197 -4.96 -12.34 2.56
CA LEU A 197 -3.73 -12.92 3.05
C LEU A 197 -3.43 -12.41 4.46
N GLU A 198 -3.23 -13.32 5.41
CA GLU A 198 -2.69 -13.01 6.74
C GLU A 198 -1.17 -13.15 6.76
N ALA A 199 -0.63 -14.21 6.13
CA ALA A 199 0.81 -14.42 5.97
C ALA A 199 1.13 -15.34 4.79
N ALA A 200 2.25 -15.09 4.11
CA ALA A 200 2.80 -15.96 3.08
C ALA A 200 4.22 -16.43 3.47
N THR A 201 4.42 -17.73 3.67
CA THR A 201 5.76 -18.29 3.89
C THR A 201 6.31 -18.82 2.58
N VAL A 202 7.48 -18.33 2.17
CA VAL A 202 8.17 -18.83 0.97
C VAL A 202 8.81 -20.18 1.28
N LEU A 203 8.43 -21.22 0.53
CA LEU A 203 8.96 -22.57 0.70
C LEU A 203 10.19 -22.73 -0.20
N ARG A 204 11.37 -22.88 0.42
CA ARG A 204 12.67 -23.05 -0.28
C ARG A 204 13.41 -24.27 0.25
N ASN A 205 14.20 -24.89 -0.62
CA ASN A 205 15.17 -25.93 -0.27
C ASN A 205 16.52 -25.66 -0.96
N ALA A 206 17.46 -26.61 -0.87
CA ALA A 206 18.77 -26.51 -1.51
C ALA A 206 18.72 -26.32 -3.05
N HIS A 207 17.61 -26.67 -3.69
CA HIS A 207 17.40 -26.54 -5.13
C HIS A 207 16.67 -25.25 -5.53
N GLY A 208 16.38 -24.36 -4.57
CA GLY A 208 15.70 -23.09 -4.78
C GLY A 208 14.25 -23.09 -4.27
N THR A 209 13.46 -22.13 -4.76
CA THR A 209 12.06 -21.96 -4.37
C THR A 209 11.20 -23.07 -4.94
N GLN A 210 10.34 -23.62 -4.09
CA GLN A 210 9.39 -24.66 -4.44
C GLN A 210 7.97 -24.10 -4.58
N GLY A 211 7.61 -23.12 -3.76
CA GLY A 211 6.25 -22.58 -3.72
C GLY A 211 6.02 -21.66 -2.53
N LEU A 212 4.74 -21.46 -2.18
CA LEU A 212 4.30 -20.67 -1.04
C LEU A 212 3.35 -21.48 -0.16
N ARG A 213 3.44 -21.27 1.15
CA ARG A 213 2.39 -21.59 2.12
C ARG A 213 1.66 -20.32 2.53
N LEU A 214 0.36 -20.28 2.35
CA LEU A 214 -0.49 -19.12 2.55
C LEU A 214 -1.45 -19.36 3.72
N GLN A 215 -1.42 -18.45 4.69
CA GLN A 215 -2.44 -18.33 5.72
C GLN A 215 -3.46 -17.31 5.23
N LEU A 216 -4.65 -17.77 4.94
CA LEU A 216 -5.71 -17.02 4.29
C LEU A 216 -6.90 -16.86 5.22
N TYR A 217 -7.67 -15.81 5.01
CA TYR A 217 -8.94 -15.62 5.69
C TYR A 217 -10.02 -15.09 4.77
N THR A 218 -11.27 -15.46 5.08
CA THR A 218 -12.45 -15.07 4.32
C THR A 218 -13.70 -15.04 5.22
N GLU A 219 -14.83 -14.65 4.65
CA GLU A 219 -16.11 -14.66 5.34
C GLU A 219 -16.60 -16.11 5.43
N GLY A 220 -16.99 -16.54 6.63
CA GLY A 220 -17.49 -17.87 6.87
C GLY A 220 -18.81 -18.14 6.15
N SER A 221 -19.17 -19.42 6.05
CA SER A 221 -20.37 -19.85 5.32
C SER A 221 -21.64 -19.17 5.81
N LEU A 222 -22.47 -18.70 4.87
CA LEU A 222 -23.82 -18.17 5.09
C LEU A 222 -24.78 -19.15 5.78
N ARG A 223 -24.42 -20.43 5.89
CA ARG A 223 -25.22 -21.45 6.60
C ARG A 223 -25.06 -21.39 8.12
N ALA A 224 -24.05 -20.67 8.62
CA ALA A 224 -23.92 -20.39 10.04
C ALA A 224 -24.83 -19.21 10.42
N LEU A 225 -25.47 -19.28 11.60
CA LEU A 225 -26.33 -18.19 12.09
C LEU A 225 -25.58 -16.86 12.29
N GLU A 226 -24.26 -16.92 12.45
CA GLU A 226 -23.40 -15.74 12.65
C GLU A 226 -22.29 -15.70 11.61
N PRO A 227 -22.15 -14.60 10.86
CA PRO A 227 -20.99 -14.34 10.01
C PRO A 227 -19.73 -14.34 10.88
N ARG A 228 -18.75 -15.18 10.55
CA ARG A 228 -17.47 -15.27 11.29
C ARG A 228 -16.29 -15.30 10.34
N LYS A 229 -15.14 -14.78 10.76
CA LYS A 229 -13.88 -14.93 10.03
C LYS A 229 -13.53 -16.42 9.95
N GLN A 230 -13.37 -16.96 8.75
CA GLN A 230 -12.86 -18.30 8.51
C GLN A 230 -11.39 -18.20 8.10
N CYS A 231 -10.51 -18.93 8.80
CA CYS A 231 -9.09 -19.03 8.45
C CYS A 231 -8.79 -20.38 7.78
N LEU A 232 -7.88 -20.38 6.82
CA LEU A 232 -7.47 -21.56 6.07
C LEU A 232 -5.99 -21.49 5.70
N THR A 233 -5.32 -22.64 5.66
CA THR A 233 -3.94 -22.74 5.16
C THR A 233 -3.95 -23.47 3.83
N ARG A 234 -3.29 -22.89 2.83
CA ARG A 234 -3.16 -23.45 1.47
C ARG A 234 -1.72 -23.37 1.00
N GLU A 235 -1.35 -24.23 0.07
CA GLU A 235 -0.05 -24.16 -0.58
C GLU A 235 -0.25 -24.02 -2.09
N ILE A 236 0.66 -23.28 -2.73
CA ILE A 236 0.80 -23.25 -4.18
C ILE A 236 2.24 -23.55 -4.54
N MET A 237 2.45 -24.47 -5.47
CA MET A 237 3.76 -24.99 -5.83
C MET A 237 4.09 -24.68 -7.30
N PHE A 238 5.39 -24.58 -7.62
CA PHE A 238 5.79 -24.61 -9.01
C PHE A 238 5.44 -25.95 -9.64
N GLY A 239 4.89 -25.92 -10.85
CA GLY A 239 4.38 -27.10 -11.54
C GLY A 239 2.88 -27.35 -11.36
N ASP A 240 2.22 -26.67 -10.41
CA ASP A 240 0.76 -26.75 -10.23
C ASP A 240 0.03 -26.27 -11.49
N SER A 241 -1.07 -26.95 -11.82
CA SER A 241 -1.94 -26.52 -12.92
C SER A 241 -2.74 -25.27 -12.53
N CYS A 242 -3.33 -24.60 -13.52
CA CYS A 242 -4.25 -23.50 -13.24
C CYS A 242 -5.48 -23.96 -12.41
N GLN A 243 -5.91 -25.21 -12.56
CA GLN A 243 -6.99 -25.79 -11.76
C GLN A 243 -6.58 -26.00 -10.30
N ASP A 244 -5.35 -26.46 -10.04
CA ASP A 244 -4.85 -26.67 -8.68
C ASP A 244 -4.76 -25.33 -7.92
N VAL A 245 -4.21 -24.30 -8.60
CA VAL A 245 -4.12 -22.94 -8.03
C VAL A 245 -5.50 -22.34 -7.81
N ALA A 246 -6.42 -22.45 -8.77
CA ALA A 246 -7.78 -21.92 -8.62
C ALA A 246 -8.60 -22.69 -7.56
N SER A 247 -8.37 -24.00 -7.39
CA SER A 247 -9.03 -24.79 -6.33
C SER A 247 -8.49 -24.44 -4.95
N SER A 248 -7.25 -23.94 -4.88
CA SER A 248 -6.61 -23.52 -3.65
C SER A 248 -6.97 -22.08 -3.25
N LEU A 249 -7.00 -21.17 -4.21
CA LEU A 249 -7.14 -19.71 -3.97
C LEU A 249 -8.46 -19.12 -4.47
N GLY A 250 -9.32 -19.91 -5.09
CA GLY A 250 -10.49 -19.41 -5.80
C GLY A 250 -10.14 -18.81 -7.17
N ALA A 251 -11.16 -18.22 -7.80
CA ALA A 251 -11.00 -17.55 -9.09
C ALA A 251 -10.06 -16.33 -8.95
N PRO A 252 -9.15 -16.11 -9.92
CA PRO A 252 -8.32 -14.92 -9.90
C PRO A 252 -9.15 -13.66 -10.14
N SER A 253 -8.75 -12.55 -9.53
CA SER A 253 -9.38 -11.24 -9.75
C SER A 253 -9.26 -10.79 -11.21
N ARG A 254 -8.15 -11.17 -11.88
CA ARG A 254 -7.92 -10.91 -13.30
C ARG A 254 -7.05 -12.00 -13.92
N VAL A 255 -7.29 -12.27 -15.21
CA VAL A 255 -6.38 -13.04 -16.06
C VAL A 255 -5.73 -12.11 -17.08
N PHE A 256 -4.40 -12.11 -17.16
CA PHE A 256 -3.64 -11.28 -18.10
C PHE A 256 -2.77 -12.14 -19.01
N PHE A 257 -2.92 -11.99 -20.31
CA PHE A 257 -2.13 -12.72 -21.31
C PHE A 257 -0.94 -11.88 -21.76
N LYS A 258 0.26 -12.45 -21.70
CA LYS A 258 1.50 -11.79 -22.11
C LYS A 258 1.54 -11.64 -23.63
N SER A 259 1.10 -10.50 -24.15
CA SER A 259 1.09 -10.21 -25.59
C SER A 259 2.50 -10.16 -26.20
N GLU A 260 3.48 -9.65 -25.45
CA GLU A 260 4.85 -9.45 -25.91
C GLU A 260 5.87 -9.94 -24.87
N ASP A 261 6.99 -10.45 -25.35
CA ASP A 261 8.12 -10.81 -24.51
C ASP A 261 9.35 -10.01 -24.93
N LYS A 262 9.37 -8.75 -24.52
CA LYS A 262 10.43 -7.77 -24.85
C LYS A 262 11.82 -8.24 -24.40
N MET A 263 11.89 -9.13 -23.41
CA MET A 263 13.13 -9.70 -22.90
C MET A 263 13.69 -10.84 -23.76
N LYS A 264 12.96 -11.32 -24.78
CA LYS A 264 13.45 -12.38 -25.69
C LYS A 264 14.74 -12.01 -26.41
N ILE A 265 15.00 -10.72 -26.63
CA ILE A 265 16.20 -10.23 -27.31
C ILE A 265 17.50 -10.68 -26.61
N HIS A 266 17.45 -10.96 -25.30
CA HIS A 266 18.59 -11.41 -24.52
C HIS A 266 18.82 -12.92 -24.59
N SER A 267 17.96 -13.67 -25.29
CA SER A 267 18.15 -15.10 -25.50
C SER A 267 19.11 -15.36 -26.67
N PRO A 268 20.11 -16.26 -26.54
CA PRO A 268 21.07 -16.60 -27.60
C PRO A 268 20.43 -17.11 -28.92
N SER A 269 19.14 -17.46 -28.87
CA SER A 269 18.37 -18.01 -29.98
C SER A 269 17.13 -17.18 -30.33
N ALA A 270 17.12 -15.88 -30.02
CA ALA A 270 15.98 -14.99 -30.26
C ALA A 270 15.43 -15.07 -31.70
N HIS A 271 16.33 -15.17 -32.68
CA HIS A 271 16.00 -15.23 -34.12
C HIS A 271 15.53 -16.62 -34.60
N ARG A 272 15.85 -17.70 -33.87
CA ARG A 272 15.58 -19.09 -34.27
C ARG A 272 14.29 -19.68 -33.70
N ARG A 273 13.65 -19.02 -32.73
CA ARG A 273 12.40 -19.49 -32.14
C ARG A 273 11.22 -18.86 -32.86
N VAL A 274 10.47 -19.68 -33.61
CA VAL A 274 9.17 -19.33 -34.19
C VAL A 274 8.33 -18.60 -33.15
N GLN A 275 7.65 -17.52 -33.54
CA GLN A 275 6.74 -16.78 -32.68
C GLN A 275 5.75 -17.77 -32.05
N SER A 276 5.80 -17.92 -30.73
CA SER A 276 4.89 -18.84 -30.03
C SER A 276 3.46 -18.41 -30.32
N LYS A 277 2.65 -19.31 -30.89
CA LYS A 277 1.21 -19.07 -31.13
C LYS A 277 0.42 -18.88 -29.82
N ARG A 278 1.03 -19.20 -28.68
CA ARG A 278 0.42 -19.11 -27.35
C ARG A 278 1.27 -18.25 -26.43
N SER A 279 0.59 -17.42 -25.65
CA SER A 279 1.18 -16.51 -24.68
C SER A 279 1.04 -17.07 -23.27
N ASP A 280 2.11 -16.94 -22.48
CA ASP A 280 2.02 -17.17 -21.05
C ASP A 280 0.96 -16.25 -20.45
N PHE A 281 0.32 -16.65 -19.36
CA PHE A 281 -0.76 -15.89 -18.76
C PHE A 281 -0.65 -15.86 -17.24
N PHE A 282 -1.09 -14.76 -16.66
CA PHE A 282 -1.10 -14.53 -15.23
C PHE A 282 -2.49 -14.75 -14.65
N PHE A 283 -2.53 -15.35 -13.48
CA PHE A 283 -3.62 -15.17 -12.51
C PHE A 283 -3.20 -14.09 -11.52
N ASN A 284 -3.99 -13.02 -11.43
CA ASN A 284 -3.75 -11.93 -10.50
C ASN A 284 -4.71 -12.05 -9.31
N TYR A 285 -4.16 -12.15 -8.10
CA TYR A 285 -4.91 -12.21 -6.85
C TYR A 285 -4.66 -10.92 -6.05
N PHE A 286 -5.42 -9.88 -6.37
CA PHE A 286 -5.14 -8.52 -5.87
C PHE A 286 -5.20 -8.43 -4.34
N THR A 287 -6.19 -9.06 -3.71
CA THR A 287 -6.35 -9.10 -2.23
C THR A 287 -5.30 -9.93 -1.51
N LEU A 288 -4.53 -10.76 -2.23
CA LEU A 288 -3.42 -11.53 -1.68
C LEU A 288 -2.07 -10.85 -1.93
N GLY A 289 -2.01 -9.87 -2.82
CA GLY A 289 -0.76 -9.29 -3.30
C GLY A 289 0.08 -10.27 -4.13
N ILE A 290 -0.56 -11.24 -4.81
CA ILE A 290 0.13 -12.34 -5.50
C ILE A 290 -0.26 -12.39 -6.98
N ASP A 291 0.73 -12.57 -7.86
CA ASP A 291 0.51 -13.02 -9.23
C ASP A 291 1.15 -14.39 -9.48
N VAL A 292 0.47 -15.27 -10.21
CA VAL A 292 1.00 -16.57 -10.64
C VAL A 292 1.04 -16.61 -12.16
N LEU A 293 2.23 -16.80 -12.73
CA LEU A 293 2.45 -16.95 -14.17
C LEU A 293 2.44 -18.42 -14.56
N PHE A 294 1.58 -18.74 -15.52
CA PHE A 294 1.48 -20.06 -16.11
C PHE A 294 2.15 -20.11 -17.48
N ASP A 295 2.80 -21.24 -17.74
CA ASP A 295 3.36 -21.55 -19.05
C ASP A 295 2.25 -21.82 -20.07
N ALA A 296 2.32 -21.17 -21.23
CA ALA A 296 1.28 -21.25 -22.26
C ALA A 296 1.08 -22.64 -22.89
N ARG A 297 2.09 -23.52 -22.74
CA ARG A 297 2.07 -24.86 -23.34
C ARG A 297 1.65 -25.91 -22.33
N THR A 298 2.21 -25.85 -21.12
CA THR A 298 1.95 -26.83 -20.07
C THR A 298 0.83 -26.43 -19.12
N HIS A 299 0.42 -25.15 -19.11
CA HIS A 299 -0.53 -24.57 -18.17
C HIS A 299 -0.12 -24.76 -16.70
N LYS A 300 1.19 -24.85 -16.45
CA LYS A 300 1.78 -25.03 -15.12
C LYS A 300 2.40 -23.74 -14.60
N ALA A 301 2.27 -23.52 -13.30
CA ALA A 301 2.87 -22.39 -12.61
C ALA A 301 4.39 -22.44 -12.71
N LYS A 302 5.01 -21.36 -13.21
CA LYS A 302 6.47 -21.26 -13.39
C LYS A 302 7.10 -20.01 -12.78
N LYS A 303 6.28 -19.03 -12.40
CA LYS A 303 6.73 -17.81 -11.71
C LYS A 303 5.64 -17.31 -10.78
N ILE A 304 6.05 -16.81 -9.62
CA ILE A 304 5.17 -16.21 -8.62
C ILE A 304 5.74 -14.83 -8.26
N ILE A 305 4.88 -13.82 -8.17
CA ILE A 305 5.26 -12.43 -7.84
C ILE A 305 4.51 -12.02 -6.59
N LEU A 306 5.23 -11.51 -5.59
CA LEU A 306 4.71 -10.96 -4.34
C LEU A 306 4.83 -9.44 -4.37
N HIS A 307 3.74 -8.72 -4.18
CA HIS A 307 3.71 -7.25 -4.19
C HIS A 307 3.64 -6.70 -2.77
N THR A 308 4.40 -5.65 -2.46
CA THR A 308 4.43 -5.03 -1.11
C THR A 308 3.53 -3.79 -0.99
N ASN A 309 2.97 -3.32 -2.11
CA ASN A 309 2.01 -2.22 -2.20
C ASN A 309 2.46 -0.91 -1.52
N TYR A 310 3.71 -0.49 -1.70
CA TYR A 310 4.16 0.83 -1.22
C TYR A 310 3.57 1.99 -2.04
N PRO A 311 3.15 3.09 -1.40
CA PRO A 311 2.79 4.30 -2.13
C PRO A 311 4.01 4.86 -2.85
N GLY A 312 3.79 5.49 -4.00
CA GLY A 312 4.87 5.91 -4.89
C GLY A 312 5.42 4.77 -5.77
N HIS A 313 4.82 3.59 -5.76
CA HIS A 313 5.04 2.58 -6.80
C HIS A 313 3.91 2.60 -7.82
N TYR A 314 4.21 2.25 -9.08
CA TYR A 314 3.24 2.25 -10.16
C TYR A 314 2.01 1.34 -9.91
N ASN A 315 2.19 0.22 -9.21
CA ASN A 315 1.09 -0.70 -8.88
C ASN A 315 0.40 -0.37 -7.54
N PHE A 316 0.75 0.74 -6.88
CA PHE A 316 0.10 1.11 -5.63
C PHE A 316 -1.42 1.17 -5.82
N ASN A 317 -2.17 0.72 -4.81
CA ASN A 317 -3.63 0.61 -4.81
C ASN A 317 -4.21 -0.48 -5.74
N MET A 318 -3.41 -1.13 -6.58
CA MET A 318 -3.86 -2.29 -7.38
C MET A 318 -3.86 -3.59 -6.56
N TYR A 319 -2.92 -3.71 -5.61
CA TYR A 319 -2.77 -4.90 -4.77
C TYR A 319 -2.97 -4.54 -3.30
N HIS A 320 -3.25 -5.57 -2.49
CA HIS A 320 -2.97 -5.55 -1.06
C HIS A 320 -1.50 -5.91 -0.85
N ARG A 321 -0.93 -5.49 0.28
CA ARG A 321 0.42 -5.90 0.66
C ARG A 321 0.45 -7.40 0.89
N CYS A 322 1.38 -8.09 0.23
CA CYS A 322 1.64 -9.50 0.50
C CYS A 322 2.50 -9.61 1.76
N GLU A 323 1.93 -10.09 2.87
CA GLU A 323 2.61 -10.30 4.15
C GLU A 323 3.56 -11.51 4.10
N PHE A 324 4.58 -11.43 3.26
CA PHE A 324 5.49 -12.55 3.04
C PHE A 324 6.64 -12.61 4.05
N HIS A 325 7.10 -13.83 4.29
CA HIS A 325 8.27 -14.14 5.09
C HIS A 325 9.16 -15.13 4.32
N MET A 326 10.44 -14.81 4.23
CA MET A 326 11.46 -15.64 3.59
C MET A 326 12.76 -15.55 4.37
N GLN A 327 13.49 -16.66 4.42
CA GLN A 327 14.85 -16.70 4.94
C GLN A 327 15.81 -17.18 3.85
N LEU A 328 16.95 -16.52 3.75
CA LEU A 328 18.05 -16.89 2.86
C LEU A 328 19.33 -17.11 3.67
N ALA A 329 20.19 -18.01 3.21
CA ALA A 329 21.56 -18.08 3.70
C ALA A 329 22.30 -16.80 3.31
N ALA A 330 23.18 -16.31 4.18
CA ALA A 330 23.99 -15.17 3.85
C ALA A 330 25.22 -15.57 3.03
N ASP A 331 25.63 -14.69 2.13
CA ASP A 331 26.85 -14.86 1.33
C ASP A 331 28.04 -14.11 1.95
N LYS A 332 27.74 -13.14 2.82
CA LYS A 332 28.72 -12.20 3.41
C LYS A 332 28.61 -12.17 4.93
N VAL A 333 29.78 -12.05 5.58
CA VAL A 333 29.90 -11.78 7.02
C VAL A 333 29.84 -10.27 7.24
N THR A 334 29.09 -9.85 8.25
CA THR A 334 29.03 -8.46 8.72
C THR A 334 29.45 -8.41 10.20
N GLU A 335 29.95 -7.28 10.70
CA GLU A 335 30.35 -7.14 12.10
C GLU A 335 29.24 -7.55 13.08
N ASP A 336 27.98 -7.27 12.72
CA ASP A 336 26.80 -7.52 13.55
C ASP A 336 26.18 -8.92 13.39
N ALA A 337 26.61 -9.73 12.41
CA ALA A 337 25.97 -11.02 12.13
C ALA A 337 26.92 -12.04 11.45
N PRO A 338 27.08 -13.24 12.03
CA PRO A 338 27.90 -14.30 11.43
C PRO A 338 27.23 -14.88 10.18
N LEU A 339 28.00 -15.64 9.38
CA LEU A 339 27.52 -16.25 8.13
C LEU A 339 26.31 -17.17 8.34
N ASP A 340 26.30 -17.90 9.45
CA ASP A 340 25.24 -18.87 9.79
C ASP A 340 23.90 -18.21 10.18
N ALA A 341 23.89 -16.89 10.44
CA ALA A 341 22.67 -16.18 10.75
C ALA A 341 21.86 -15.91 9.47
N PRO A 342 20.63 -16.44 9.32
CA PRO A 342 19.85 -16.28 8.10
C PRO A 342 19.44 -14.82 7.86
N VAL A 343 19.37 -14.42 6.60
CA VAL A 343 18.83 -13.12 6.17
C VAL A 343 17.32 -13.25 6.07
N THR A 344 16.60 -12.61 7.00
CA THR A 344 15.14 -12.56 6.96
C THR A 344 14.66 -11.42 6.08
N ILE A 345 13.77 -11.74 5.14
CA ILE A 345 13.21 -10.81 4.16
C ILE A 345 11.69 -10.85 4.30
N THR A 346 11.10 -9.66 4.46
CA THR A 346 9.66 -9.45 4.55
C THR A 346 9.23 -8.30 3.65
N ALA A 347 7.92 -8.04 3.61
CA ALA A 347 7.35 -6.88 2.92
C ALA A 347 7.84 -5.51 3.46
N TYR A 348 8.56 -5.50 4.58
CA TYR A 348 9.03 -4.29 5.27
C TYR A 348 10.55 -4.09 5.18
N SER A 349 11.27 -5.07 4.64
CA SER A 349 12.73 -5.02 4.53
C SER A 349 13.18 -3.97 3.51
N LYS A 350 14.32 -3.35 3.80
CA LYS A 350 15.01 -2.46 2.85
C LYS A 350 16.11 -3.19 2.10
N TRP A 351 16.26 -2.85 0.83
CA TRP A 351 17.22 -3.46 -0.07
C TRP A 351 18.67 -3.20 0.33
N ASP A 352 18.99 -1.98 0.75
CA ASP A 352 20.33 -1.61 1.22
C ASP A 352 20.80 -2.51 2.38
N THR A 353 19.90 -2.80 3.33
CA THR A 353 20.17 -3.71 4.44
C THR A 353 20.36 -5.14 3.93
N ILE A 354 19.46 -5.65 3.09
CA ILE A 354 19.53 -7.02 2.57
C ILE A 354 20.79 -7.25 1.71
N ALA A 355 21.11 -6.30 0.83
CA ALA A 355 22.22 -6.40 -0.12
C ALA A 355 23.60 -6.38 0.56
N THR A 356 23.71 -5.93 1.81
CA THR A 356 24.96 -6.03 2.59
C THR A 356 25.34 -7.48 2.92
N ARG A 357 24.34 -8.36 3.12
CA ARG A 357 24.51 -9.76 3.50
C ARG A 357 24.48 -10.72 2.32
N LEU A 358 23.89 -10.31 1.20
CA LEU A 358 23.75 -11.11 -0.02
C LEU A 358 24.74 -10.68 -1.11
N ALA A 359 24.98 -11.55 -2.09
CA ALA A 359 25.74 -11.26 -3.31
C ALA A 359 24.82 -11.20 -4.55
N PRO A 360 23.93 -10.18 -4.67
CA PRO A 360 23.09 -10.03 -5.85
C PRO A 360 23.90 -9.59 -7.08
N ALA A 361 23.28 -9.66 -8.26
CA ALA A 361 23.88 -9.16 -9.50
C ALA A 361 24.30 -7.68 -9.37
N GLU A 362 25.54 -7.38 -9.77
CA GLU A 362 26.15 -6.05 -9.60
C GLU A 362 25.40 -4.92 -10.32
N ARG A 363 24.81 -5.22 -11.48
CA ARG A 363 24.10 -4.25 -12.30
C ARG A 363 22.61 -4.59 -12.34
N PRO A 364 21.73 -3.75 -11.76
CA PRO A 364 20.30 -3.98 -11.84
C PRO A 364 19.76 -3.68 -13.24
N VAL A 365 18.66 -4.34 -13.59
CA VAL A 365 17.84 -3.96 -14.75
C VAL A 365 16.94 -2.79 -14.34
N VAL A 366 16.96 -1.70 -15.10
CA VAL A 366 16.11 -0.54 -14.85
C VAL A 366 14.74 -0.76 -15.50
N LEU A 367 13.68 -0.66 -14.72
CA LEU A 367 12.30 -0.80 -15.18
C LEU A 367 11.62 0.57 -15.28
N HIS A 368 11.26 0.94 -16.50
CA HIS A 368 10.37 2.08 -16.77
C HIS A 368 8.98 1.54 -17.11
N ARG A 369 8.05 1.66 -16.16
CA ARG A 369 6.64 1.34 -16.42
C ARG A 369 5.99 2.52 -17.14
N ALA A 370 5.18 2.23 -18.15
CA ALA A 370 4.32 3.20 -18.81
C ALA A 370 2.96 2.55 -19.04
N GLY A 371 1.88 3.31 -18.86
CA GLY A 371 0.53 2.79 -19.10
C GLY A 371 0.29 2.42 -20.56
N SER A 372 -0.67 1.53 -20.82
CA SER A 372 -1.11 1.19 -22.18
C SER A 372 -1.68 2.40 -22.94
N THR A 373 -2.08 3.45 -22.22
CA THR A 373 -2.57 4.74 -22.73
C THR A 373 -1.48 5.81 -22.79
N ASN A 374 -0.19 5.45 -22.69
CA ASN A 374 0.94 6.37 -22.73
C ASN A 374 0.90 7.47 -21.65
N THR A 375 0.19 7.21 -20.54
CA THR A 375 0.28 8.03 -19.34
C THR A 375 1.65 7.79 -18.70
N ALA A 376 2.43 8.87 -18.58
CA ALA A 376 3.76 8.83 -18.00
C ALA A 376 3.68 8.36 -16.53
N ASN A 377 4.48 7.37 -16.18
CA ASN A 377 4.65 6.97 -14.79
C ASN A 377 5.32 8.12 -14.02
N VAL A 378 4.54 8.77 -13.17
CA VAL A 378 4.95 9.93 -12.36
C VAL A 378 5.91 9.56 -11.22
N PHE A 379 6.11 8.28 -10.95
CA PHE A 379 6.93 7.81 -9.82
C PHE A 379 8.38 7.50 -10.19
N GLY A 380 8.73 7.53 -11.47
CA GLY A 380 10.07 7.18 -11.95
C GLY A 380 10.29 5.67 -12.09
N SER A 381 11.54 5.29 -12.31
CA SER A 381 11.94 3.89 -12.52
C SER A 381 12.18 3.12 -11.22
N THR A 382 12.10 1.80 -11.33
CA THR A 382 12.54 0.85 -10.29
C THR A 382 13.74 0.05 -10.79
N PHE A 383 14.46 -0.58 -9.87
CA PHE A 383 15.67 -1.36 -10.13
C PHE A 383 15.44 -2.82 -9.80
N SER A 384 15.68 -3.72 -10.74
CA SER A 384 15.53 -5.17 -10.55
C SER A 384 16.88 -5.83 -10.35
N TYR A 385 17.08 -6.40 -9.17
CA TYR A 385 18.29 -7.14 -8.79
C TYR A 385 18.02 -8.65 -8.81
N GLY A 386 18.80 -9.39 -9.58
CA GLY A 386 18.74 -10.86 -9.59
C GLY A 386 19.57 -11.47 -8.47
N TYR A 387 19.04 -12.48 -7.81
CA TYR A 387 19.72 -13.30 -6.82
C TYR A 387 19.18 -14.74 -6.88
N GLN A 388 20.02 -15.70 -7.27
CA GLN A 388 19.59 -17.10 -7.48
C GLN A 388 18.37 -17.16 -8.42
N ASP A 389 17.27 -17.75 -7.95
CA ASP A 389 15.96 -17.88 -8.60
C ASP A 389 14.97 -16.75 -8.23
N ILE A 390 15.49 -15.63 -7.71
CA ILE A 390 14.73 -14.49 -7.19
C ILE A 390 15.09 -13.22 -7.95
N ILE A 391 14.10 -12.35 -8.17
CA ILE A 391 14.31 -10.96 -8.58
C ILE A 391 13.66 -10.05 -7.55
N PHE A 392 14.44 -9.11 -7.03
CA PHE A 392 13.98 -8.03 -6.16
C PHE A 392 13.77 -6.76 -6.99
N GLU A 393 12.54 -6.28 -7.08
CA GLU A 393 12.25 -4.96 -7.63
C GLU A 393 12.31 -3.93 -6.50
N VAL A 394 13.17 -2.94 -6.65
CA VAL A 394 13.52 -1.97 -5.60
C VAL A 394 13.18 -0.56 -6.07
N MET A 395 12.50 0.18 -5.21
CA MET A 395 12.18 1.60 -5.41
C MET A 395 13.39 2.49 -5.11
N PRO A 396 13.41 3.76 -5.59
CA PRO A 396 14.51 4.70 -5.29
C PRO A 396 14.77 4.95 -3.79
N ASN A 397 13.77 4.71 -2.93
CA ASN A 397 13.86 4.84 -1.47
C ASN A 397 14.30 3.53 -0.77
N ASN A 398 14.86 2.57 -1.51
CA ASN A 398 15.32 1.25 -1.06
C ASN A 398 14.24 0.29 -0.54
N TYR A 399 12.96 0.64 -0.59
CA TYR A 399 11.91 -0.33 -0.30
C TYR A 399 11.73 -1.31 -1.47
N ILE A 400 11.53 -2.58 -1.13
CA ILE A 400 11.26 -3.63 -2.11
C ILE A 400 9.80 -3.49 -2.54
N ALA A 401 9.56 -3.23 -3.82
CA ALA A 401 8.23 -3.09 -4.40
C ALA A 401 7.58 -4.44 -4.71
N SER A 402 8.39 -5.38 -5.19
CA SER A 402 7.97 -6.75 -5.45
C SER A 402 9.12 -7.74 -5.37
N VAL A 403 8.79 -8.99 -5.06
CA VAL A 403 9.72 -10.13 -5.11
C VAL A 403 9.17 -11.15 -6.09
N THR A 404 9.96 -11.49 -7.09
CA THR A 404 9.59 -12.48 -8.11
C THR A 404 10.41 -13.75 -7.93
N PHE A 405 9.74 -14.88 -7.80
CA PHE A 405 10.33 -16.22 -7.81
C PHE A 405 10.07 -16.87 -9.16
N TYR A 406 11.04 -17.60 -9.70
CA TYR A 406 10.85 -18.36 -10.94
C TYR A 406 11.50 -19.73 -10.84
N HIS A 407 10.86 -20.73 -11.44
CA HIS A 407 11.46 -22.06 -11.54
C HIS A 407 12.51 -22.06 -12.67
N PRO A 408 13.81 -22.26 -12.38
CA PRO A 408 14.82 -22.33 -13.42
C PRO A 408 14.65 -23.61 -14.25
N PRO A 409 14.88 -23.58 -15.57
CA PRO A 409 14.73 -24.75 -16.43
C PRO A 409 15.81 -25.84 -16.23
N ALA A 410 16.84 -25.58 -15.40
CA ALA A 410 17.87 -26.53 -14.98
C ALA A 410 18.33 -26.18 -13.53
N PRO A 411 18.79 -27.16 -12.72
CA PRO A 411 19.27 -26.89 -11.36
C PRO A 411 20.47 -25.93 -11.38
N PHE A 412 20.47 -24.94 -10.48
CA PHE A 412 21.55 -23.95 -10.36
C PHE A 412 22.90 -24.63 -10.01
N HIS A 413 23.90 -24.46 -10.88
CA HIS A 413 25.31 -24.61 -10.49
C HIS A 413 25.91 -23.21 -10.30
N ALA A 414 26.46 -22.94 -9.11
CA ALA A 414 27.06 -21.65 -8.74
C ALA A 414 28.20 -21.20 -9.67
N THR A 415 28.74 -22.10 -10.49
CA THR A 415 29.84 -21.85 -11.45
C THR A 415 29.41 -21.14 -12.73
N ASP A 416 28.12 -21.13 -13.09
CA ASP A 416 27.67 -20.68 -14.42
C ASP A 416 27.62 -19.16 -14.58
N TRP A 417 27.74 -18.39 -13.49
CA TRP A 417 27.76 -16.93 -13.54
C TRP A 417 29.17 -16.34 -13.68
N ASN A 418 30.20 -17.02 -13.18
CA ASN A 418 31.59 -16.54 -13.27
C ASN A 418 32.22 -16.77 -14.65
N ALA A 419 31.59 -17.58 -15.52
CA ALA A 419 32.12 -17.89 -16.84
C ALA A 419 31.80 -16.83 -17.91
N THR A 420 30.86 -15.91 -17.67
CA THR A 420 30.51 -14.83 -18.63
C THR A 420 31.33 -13.55 -18.46
N SER A 421 32.26 -13.49 -17.50
CA SER A 421 33.14 -12.33 -17.27
C SER A 421 34.61 -12.56 -17.62
N SER A 422 35.01 -13.74 -18.11
CA SER A 422 36.42 -14.06 -18.40
C SER A 422 36.64 -14.77 -19.75
N GLY A 423 36.04 -14.26 -20.83
CA GLY A 423 36.31 -14.69 -22.20
C GLY A 423 37.07 -13.63 -22.99
N GLY A 424 38.37 -13.51 -22.77
CA GLY A 424 39.26 -12.69 -23.60
C GLY A 424 39.41 -13.32 -25.00
N ILE A 425 38.96 -12.60 -26.03
CA ILE A 425 39.16 -13.00 -27.42
C ILE A 425 40.55 -12.51 -27.85
N SER A 426 41.47 -13.47 -28.00
CA SER A 426 42.66 -13.35 -28.84
C SER A 426 42.26 -13.48 -30.31
N SER A 427 42.49 -12.46 -31.13
CA SER A 427 42.53 -12.62 -32.59
C SER A 427 43.41 -11.57 -33.28
N SER A 428 44.57 -12.05 -33.73
CA SER A 428 45.23 -11.80 -35.01
C SER A 428 44.84 -10.57 -35.86
N SER A 429 45.85 -9.72 -36.08
CA SER A 429 46.34 -9.15 -37.35
C SER A 429 45.33 -8.86 -38.47
N GLY A 430 45.11 -7.56 -38.73
CA GLY A 430 44.45 -7.05 -39.93
C GLY A 430 44.54 -5.53 -39.99
N SER A 431 45.61 -5.03 -40.62
CA SER A 431 45.82 -3.63 -40.98
C SER A 431 44.75 -3.09 -41.92
N ILE A 432 44.29 -1.84 -41.71
CA ILE A 432 44.13 -0.78 -42.73
C ILE A 432 43.56 0.53 -42.11
N VAL A 433 44.40 1.56 -42.20
CA VAL A 433 44.17 2.99 -42.49
C VAL A 433 43.30 3.87 -41.56
N SER A 434 44.03 4.88 -41.06
CA SER A 434 43.69 6.10 -40.34
C SER A 434 42.69 7.03 -41.03
N SER A 435 41.81 7.66 -40.24
CA SER A 435 41.54 9.09 -40.39
C SER A 435 41.20 9.71 -39.03
N SER A 436 41.94 10.77 -38.72
CA SER A 436 41.90 11.56 -37.50
C SER A 436 40.85 12.66 -37.58
N SER A 437 40.07 12.87 -36.52
CA SER A 437 39.54 14.19 -36.19
C SER A 437 39.39 14.35 -34.68
N SER A 438 39.72 15.55 -34.24
CA SER A 438 40.14 15.91 -32.89
C SER A 438 39.03 16.55 -32.06
N THR A 439 39.22 16.46 -30.74
CA THR A 439 38.81 17.43 -29.69
C THR A 439 37.31 17.65 -29.41
N SER A 440 36.90 17.31 -28.19
CA SER A 440 36.69 18.34 -27.14
C SER A 440 36.46 17.71 -25.76
N ASN A 441 37.38 18.03 -24.84
CA ASN A 441 37.23 17.82 -23.41
C ASN A 441 36.18 18.79 -22.86
N ARG A 442 35.21 18.29 -22.10
CA ARG A 442 34.55 19.07 -21.03
C ARG A 442 34.30 18.18 -19.82
N ASN A 443 35.22 18.28 -18.87
CA ASN A 443 34.96 18.04 -17.46
C ASN A 443 33.92 19.05 -16.97
N VAL A 444 32.85 18.57 -16.35
CA VAL A 444 32.07 19.35 -15.37
C VAL A 444 31.78 18.44 -14.20
N ALA A 445 32.56 18.62 -13.14
CA ALA A 445 32.21 18.21 -11.79
C ALA A 445 31.09 19.13 -11.29
N LEU A 446 30.00 18.57 -10.77
CA LEU A 446 29.03 19.30 -9.95
C LEU A 446 28.59 18.44 -8.77
N LEU A 447 29.29 18.69 -7.67
CA LEU A 447 28.83 18.88 -6.30
C LEU A 447 27.49 18.24 -5.90
N GLN A 448 27.65 17.26 -5.01
CA GLN A 448 26.66 16.65 -4.15
C GLN A 448 26.31 17.63 -3.01
N GLU A 449 25.13 18.25 -3.05
CA GLU A 449 24.55 18.91 -1.87
C GLU A 449 23.65 17.93 -1.11
N ALA A 450 24.09 17.60 0.10
CA ALA A 450 23.32 16.86 1.08
C ALA A 450 22.20 17.76 1.64
N ASN A 451 20.96 17.52 1.21
CA ASN A 451 19.78 18.14 1.82
C ASN A 451 19.27 17.29 3.01
N LYS A 452 19.07 17.98 4.14
CA LYS A 452 18.46 17.47 5.38
C LYS A 452 17.10 16.79 5.10
N PRO A 453 16.68 15.79 5.89
CA PRO A 453 15.42 15.09 5.66
C PRO A 453 14.24 15.97 6.09
N SER A 454 13.74 16.81 5.19
CA SER A 454 12.34 17.24 5.25
C SER A 454 11.47 16.03 4.94
N SER A 455 10.51 15.71 5.81
CA SER A 455 9.47 14.73 5.51
C SER A 455 8.67 15.22 4.30
N ASN A 456 9.07 14.80 3.10
CA ASN A 456 8.41 15.21 1.87
C ASN A 456 7.08 14.47 1.80
N ILE A 457 6.00 15.15 2.17
CA ILE A 457 4.64 14.65 1.92
C ILE A 457 4.38 14.87 0.42
N ARG A 458 4.20 13.78 -0.32
CA ARG A 458 3.75 13.86 -1.72
C ARG A 458 2.25 14.01 -1.75
N ILE A 459 1.78 14.87 -2.64
CA ILE A 459 0.37 15.02 -2.99
C ILE A 459 0.21 14.51 -4.41
N THR A 460 -0.59 13.48 -4.60
CA THR A 460 -1.01 13.01 -5.93
C THR A 460 -2.51 13.18 -6.08
N ALA A 461 -2.93 13.77 -7.20
CA ALA A 461 -4.33 13.94 -7.56
C ALA A 461 -4.93 12.64 -8.09
#